data_AF-A0A9D5VYA5-F1
#
_entry.id   AF-A0A9D5VYA5-F1
#
_cell.length_a   1.000
_cell.length_b   1.000
_cell.length_c   1.000
_cell.angle_alpha   90.00
_cell.angle_beta   90.00
_cell.angle_gamma   90.00
#
_symmetry.space_group_name_H-M   'P 1'
#
loop_
_entity.id
_entity.type
_entity.pdbx_description
1 polymer ?
#
loop_
_entity_poly.entity_id
_entity_poly.type
_entity_poly.pdbx_seq_one_letter_code
_entity_poly.pdbx_strand_id
1 'polypeptide(L)'
;MEFEGMERISSIFGILAATLFIIANAYYPARAITRRLGIHSKEMNLFFKNYLKLHIFANVTAVLLVAFHGHYADERNILLKLCMAVTIWLTIAGAMMHYKYPKGMKKHLRLLHTQRIMIFVWLWLIILGHMA
;
A
#
# COMPACT_ATOMS: atom_id res chain seq x y z
N MET A 1 22.89 -13.62 -20.78
CA MET A 1 23.36 -12.28 -20.36
C MET A 1 22.22 -11.27 -20.27
N GLU A 2 21.40 -11.02 -21.30
CA GLU A 2 20.25 -10.10 -21.18
C GLU A 2 19.16 -10.59 -20.22
N PHE A 3 18.85 -11.89 -20.22
CA PHE A 3 17.85 -12.48 -19.32
C PHE A 3 18.20 -12.32 -17.82
N GLU A 4 19.46 -12.59 -17.44
CA GLU A 4 19.94 -12.40 -16.06
C GLU A 4 19.89 -10.92 -15.62
N GLY A 5 20.11 -10.00 -16.56
CA GLY A 5 19.98 -8.57 -16.32
C GLY A 5 18.55 -8.17 -15.98
N MET A 6 17.56 -8.65 -16.75
CA MET A 6 16.15 -8.35 -16.53
C MET A 6 15.60 -8.96 -15.23
N GLU A 7 15.98 -10.19 -14.88
CA GLU A 7 15.56 -10.82 -13.63
C GLU A 7 16.11 -10.09 -12.39
N ARG A 8 17.38 -9.66 -12.46
CA ARG A 8 18.00 -8.86 -11.39
C ARG A 8 17.28 -7.52 -11.23
N ILE A 9 16.97 -6.85 -12.34
CA ILE A 9 16.22 -5.58 -12.34
C ILE A 9 14.84 -5.79 -11.71
N SER A 10 14.11 -6.82 -12.15
CA SER A 10 12.80 -7.16 -11.59
C SER A 10 12.85 -7.38 -10.09
N SER A 11 13.84 -8.13 -9.60
CA SER A 11 14.03 -8.40 -8.17
C SER A 11 14.29 -7.13 -7.35
N ILE A 12 15.11 -6.21 -7.88
CA ILE A 12 15.36 -4.92 -7.24
C ILE A 12 14.06 -4.12 -7.13
N PHE A 13 13.27 -4.04 -8.20
CA PHE A 13 11.97 -3.37 -8.18
C PHE A 13 11.01 -3.99 -7.16
N GLY A 14 10.95 -5.32 -7.08
CA GLY A 14 10.14 -6.03 -6.10
C GLY A 14 10.54 -5.71 -4.66
N ILE A 15 11.84 -5.77 -4.34
CA ILE A 15 12.37 -5.47 -3.00
C ILE A 15 12.11 -4.01 -2.60
N LEU A 16 12.36 -3.06 -3.52
CA LEU A 16 12.10 -1.65 -3.27
C LEU A 16 10.62 -1.38 -3.03
N ALA A 17 9.75 -2.00 -3.83
CA ALA A 17 8.31 -1.86 -3.66
C ALA A 17 7.83 -2.42 -2.33
N ALA A 18 8.28 -3.61 -1.94
CA ALA A 18 7.97 -4.21 -0.64
C ALA A 18 8.43 -3.32 0.52
N THR A 19 9.65 -2.79 0.43
CA THR A 19 10.21 -1.87 1.44
C THR A 19 9.36 -0.61 1.57
N LEU A 20 8.99 0.01 0.45
CA LEU A 20 8.12 1.18 0.47
C LEU A 20 6.73 0.87 1.03
N PHE A 21 6.14 -0.29 0.70
CA PHE A 21 4.87 -0.70 1.29
C PHE A 21 4.95 -0.87 2.81
N ILE A 22 6.02 -1.49 3.32
CA ILE A 22 6.23 -1.64 4.76
C ILE A 22 6.34 -0.28 5.44
N ILE A 23 7.21 0.60 4.92
CA ILE A 23 7.38 1.97 5.47
C ILE A 23 6.06 2.72 5.42
N ALA A 24 5.37 2.72 4.27
CA ALA A 24 4.12 3.44 4.13
C ALA A 24 3.08 2.96 5.15
N ASN A 25 2.94 1.64 5.33
CA ASN A 25 1.87 1.07 6.13
C ASN A 25 2.20 0.93 7.62
N ALA A 26 3.47 1.02 8.02
CA ALA A 26 3.91 1.07 9.44
C ALA A 26 3.27 2.24 10.21
N TYR A 27 2.87 3.30 9.50
CA TYR A 27 2.08 4.42 10.03
C TYR A 27 0.84 4.00 10.83
N TYR A 28 0.05 3.07 10.28
CA TYR A 28 -1.25 2.71 10.83
C TYR A 28 -1.17 2.04 12.21
N PRO A 29 -0.36 0.97 12.40
CA PRO A 29 -0.17 0.36 13.71
C PRO A 29 0.51 1.33 14.69
N ALA A 30 1.51 2.10 14.24
CA ALA A 30 2.18 3.08 15.09
C ALA A 30 1.17 4.11 15.67
N ARG A 31 0.30 4.66 14.82
CA ARG A 31 -0.75 5.61 15.25
C ARG A 31 -1.81 4.98 16.14
N ALA A 32 -2.13 3.70 15.91
CA ALA A 32 -3.08 2.98 16.76
C ALA A 32 -2.51 2.73 18.16
N ILE A 33 -1.23 2.36 18.25
CA ILE A 33 -0.51 2.13 19.51
C ILE A 33 -0.42 3.43 20.31
N THR A 34 0.04 4.53 19.70
CA THR A 34 0.17 5.81 20.42
C THR A 34 -1.16 6.31 20.98
N ARG A 35 -2.27 6.09 20.25
CA ARG A 35 -3.63 6.41 20.73
C ARG A 35 -4.05 5.55 21.91
N ARG A 36 -3.76 4.24 21.89
CA ARG A 36 -4.09 3.32 22.99
C ARG A 36 -3.27 3.60 24.25
N LEU A 37 -2.02 4.04 24.09
CA LEU A 37 -1.14 4.42 25.19
C LEU A 37 -1.43 5.84 25.75
N GLY A 38 -2.41 6.55 25.20
CA GLY A 38 -2.77 7.90 25.65
C GLY A 38 -1.70 8.98 25.35
N ILE A 39 -0.74 8.69 24.47
CA ILE A 39 0.34 9.62 24.13
C ILE A 39 -0.22 10.68 23.16
N HIS A 40 -0.54 11.85 23.70
CA HIS A 40 -1.15 12.96 22.96
C HIS A 40 -0.34 14.24 23.12
N SER A 41 0.70 14.41 22.29
CA SER A 41 1.40 15.68 22.15
C SER A 41 1.06 16.37 20.82
N LYS A 42 1.19 17.71 20.78
CA LYS A 42 1.03 18.49 19.55
C LYS A 42 2.04 18.05 18.47
N GLU A 43 3.27 17.77 18.89
CA GLU A 43 4.35 17.26 18.03
C GLU A 43 4.01 15.90 17.41
N MET A 44 3.49 14.98 18.20
CA MET A 44 3.06 13.65 17.74
C MET A 44 1.95 13.76 16.68
N ASN A 45 0.98 14.65 16.91
CA ASN A 45 -0.08 14.90 15.93
C ASN A 45 0.45 15.50 14.63
N LEU A 46 1.43 16.41 14.70
CA LEU A 46 2.10 16.97 13.52
C LEU A 46 2.91 15.92 12.78
N PHE A 47 3.65 15.07 13.50
CA PHE A 47 4.39 13.94 12.96
C PHE A 47 3.46 13.03 12.15
N PHE A 48 2.35 12.55 12.74
CA PHE A 48 1.41 11.70 12.03
C PHE A 48 0.70 12.39 10.85
N LYS A 49 0.48 13.71 10.93
CA LYS A 49 -0.08 14.48 9.81
C LYS A 49 0.90 14.52 8.63
N ASN A 50 2.18 14.73 8.88
CA ASN A 50 3.23 14.73 7.85
C ASN A 50 3.47 13.31 7.32
N TYR A 51 3.50 12.32 8.20
CA TYR A 51 3.65 10.92 7.83
C TYR A 51 2.50 10.44 6.94
N LEU A 52 1.27 10.93 7.13
CA LEU A 52 0.17 10.59 6.24
C LEU A 52 0.45 10.99 4.77
N LYS A 53 1.15 12.11 4.54
CA LYS A 53 1.57 12.50 3.18
C LYS A 53 2.60 11.52 2.63
N LEU A 54 3.58 11.13 3.46
CA LEU A 54 4.58 10.12 3.12
C LEU A 54 3.91 8.77 2.81
N HIS A 55 2.96 8.32 3.62
CA HIS A 55 2.19 7.09 3.40
C HIS A 55 1.53 7.08 2.01
N ILE A 56 0.86 8.16 1.63
CA ILE A 56 0.18 8.23 0.32
C ILE A 56 1.21 8.22 -0.81
N PHE A 57 2.26 9.06 -0.71
CA PHE A 57 3.30 9.15 -1.71
C PHE A 57 4.06 7.83 -1.90
N ALA A 58 4.43 7.17 -0.79
CA ALA A 58 5.14 5.90 -0.79
C ALA A 58 4.28 4.77 -1.35
N ASN A 59 2.97 4.70 -1.03
CA ASN A 59 2.07 3.70 -1.64
C ASN A 59 1.92 3.91 -3.15
N VAL A 60 1.75 5.15 -3.61
CA VAL A 60 1.68 5.45 -5.06
C VAL A 60 2.97 5.03 -5.76
N THR A 61 4.13 5.38 -5.17
CA THR A 61 5.44 5.00 -5.71
C THR A 61 5.62 3.49 -5.72
N ALA A 62 5.25 2.80 -4.63
CA ALA A 62 5.33 1.35 -4.52
C ALA A 62 4.46 0.64 -5.57
N VAL A 63 3.25 1.13 -5.84
CA VAL A 63 2.39 0.60 -6.92
C VAL A 63 3.08 0.70 -8.28
N LEU A 64 3.75 1.82 -8.57
CA LEU A 64 4.48 1.96 -9.84
C LEU A 64 5.63 0.94 -9.92
N LEU A 65 6.41 0.78 -8.84
CA LEU A 65 7.50 -0.20 -8.80
C LEU A 65 6.99 -1.65 -8.92
N VAL A 66 5.87 -2.01 -8.26
CA VAL A 66 5.26 -3.34 -8.44
C VAL A 66 4.76 -3.53 -9.86
N ALA A 67 4.23 -2.49 -10.51
CA ALA A 67 3.80 -2.60 -11.91
C ALA A 67 4.99 -2.92 -12.83
N PHE A 68 6.15 -2.27 -12.61
CA PHE A 68 7.38 -2.61 -13.32
C PHE A 68 7.85 -4.02 -12.99
N HIS A 69 7.89 -4.40 -11.71
CA HIS A 69 8.26 -5.75 -11.29
C HIS A 69 7.39 -6.82 -11.98
N GLY A 70 6.06 -6.66 -11.93
CA GLY A 70 5.12 -7.60 -12.56
C GLY A 70 5.22 -7.64 -14.08
N HIS A 71 5.61 -6.54 -14.74
CA HIS A 71 5.85 -6.53 -16.19
C HIS A 71 7.07 -7.39 -16.57
N TYR A 72 8.15 -7.33 -15.79
CA TYR A 72 9.38 -8.06 -16.06
C TYR A 72 9.40 -9.49 -15.50
N ALA A 73 8.57 -9.80 -14.51
CA ALA A 73 8.55 -11.12 -13.85
C ALA A 73 7.79 -12.21 -14.65
N ASP A 74 7.16 -11.89 -15.79
CA ASP A 74 6.25 -12.77 -16.56
C ASP A 74 5.31 -13.59 -15.65
N GLU A 75 4.74 -12.93 -14.64
CA GLU A 75 3.98 -13.58 -13.58
C GLU A 75 2.72 -14.24 -14.16
N ARG A 76 2.63 -15.57 -14.09
CA ARG A 76 1.46 -16.33 -14.55
C ARG A 76 0.43 -16.51 -13.46
N ASN A 77 0.80 -16.30 -12.20
CA ASN A 77 -0.10 -16.49 -11.08
C ASN A 77 -1.25 -15.47 -11.09
N ILE A 78 -2.46 -15.95 -11.33
CA ILE A 78 -3.67 -15.13 -11.38
C ILE A 78 -3.98 -14.45 -10.05
N LEU A 79 -3.62 -15.07 -8.92
CA LEU A 79 -3.82 -14.50 -7.58
C LEU A 79 -2.94 -13.27 -7.37
N LEU A 80 -1.70 -13.30 -7.85
CA LEU A 80 -0.79 -12.13 -7.80
C LEU A 80 -1.27 -11.00 -8.72
N LYS A 81 -1.84 -11.32 -9.89
CA LYS A 81 -2.50 -10.31 -10.75
C LYS A 81 -3.70 -9.66 -10.07
N LEU A 82 -4.54 -10.45 -9.40
CA LEU A 82 -5.66 -9.93 -8.61
C LEU A 82 -5.16 -9.11 -7.42
N CYS A 83 -4.09 -9.57 -6.74
CA CYS A 83 -3.44 -8.82 -5.67
C CYS A 83 -2.99 -7.44 -6.15
N MET A 84 -2.39 -7.35 -7.34
CA MET A 84 -1.99 -6.09 -7.95
C MET A 84 -3.19 -5.17 -8.22
N ALA A 85 -4.30 -5.70 -8.77
CA ALA A 85 -5.52 -4.93 -8.98
C ALA A 85 -6.08 -4.36 -7.65
N VAL A 86 -6.09 -5.17 -6.58
CA VAL A 86 -6.51 -4.72 -5.25
C VAL A 86 -5.56 -3.66 -4.68
N THR A 87 -4.25 -3.81 -4.91
CA THR A 87 -3.22 -2.84 -4.48
C THR A 87 -3.44 -1.47 -5.13
N ILE A 88 -3.70 -1.45 -6.45
CA ILE A 88 -4.02 -0.23 -7.20
C ILE A 88 -5.30 0.40 -6.63
N TRP A 89 -6.36 -0.40 -6.43
CA TRP A 89 -7.61 0.08 -5.88
C TRP A 89 -7.45 0.72 -4.48
N LEU A 90 -6.74 0.04 -3.56
CA LEU A 90 -6.46 0.54 -2.22
C LEU A 90 -5.73 1.88 -2.26
N THR A 91 -4.76 2.02 -3.16
CA THR A 91 -3.95 3.24 -3.35
C THR A 91 -4.79 4.39 -3.89
N ILE A 92 -5.60 4.16 -4.93
CA ILE A 92 -6.50 5.17 -5.50
C ILE A 92 -7.54 5.60 -4.46
N ALA A 93 -8.19 4.65 -3.78
CA ALA A 93 -9.17 4.95 -2.74
C ALA A 93 -8.54 5.79 -1.61
N GLY A 94 -7.30 5.47 -1.21
CA GLY A 94 -6.56 6.20 -0.19
C GLY A 94 -6.25 7.63 -0.60
N ALA A 95 -5.77 7.82 -1.83
CA ALA A 95 -5.52 9.14 -2.39
C ALA A 95 -6.81 9.98 -2.49
N MET A 96 -7.91 9.39 -2.98
CA MET A 96 -9.20 10.09 -3.08
C MET A 96 -9.73 10.55 -1.73
N MET A 97 -9.58 9.75 -0.68
CA MET A 97 -9.98 10.15 0.68
C MET A 97 -9.15 11.29 1.25
N HIS A 98 -7.90 11.44 0.80
CA HIS A 98 -7.02 12.52 1.25
C HIS A 98 -7.26 13.83 0.48
N TYR A 99 -7.38 13.75 -0.85
CA TYR A 99 -7.40 14.94 -1.71
C TYR A 99 -8.80 15.38 -2.12
N LYS A 100 -9.77 14.46 -2.26
CA LYS A 100 -11.06 14.75 -2.92
C LYS A 100 -12.26 14.74 -1.97
N TYR A 101 -12.28 13.86 -0.98
CA TYR A 101 -13.46 13.66 -0.13
C TYR A 101 -13.24 14.15 1.30
N PRO A 102 -13.81 15.30 1.70
CA PRO A 102 -13.73 15.77 3.07
C PRO A 102 -14.35 14.76 4.04
N LYS A 103 -13.79 14.74 5.26
CA LYS A 103 -14.22 13.83 6.33
C LYS A 103 -15.69 14.07 6.66
N GLY A 104 -16.45 12.99 6.86
CA GLY A 104 -17.87 13.04 7.22
C GLY A 104 -18.85 12.87 6.06
N MET A 105 -18.40 12.89 4.81
CA MET A 105 -19.28 12.59 3.67
C MET A 105 -19.61 11.10 3.58
N LYS A 106 -20.85 10.76 3.18
CA LYS A 106 -21.27 9.36 2.91
C LYS A 106 -20.32 8.62 1.93
N LYS A 107 -19.76 9.33 0.95
CA LYS A 107 -18.77 8.75 0.00
C LYS A 107 -17.43 8.43 0.69
N HIS A 108 -16.96 9.29 1.60
CA HIS A 108 -15.75 9.05 2.41
C HIS A 108 -15.91 7.81 3.30
N LEU A 109 -17.06 7.69 3.99
CA LEU A 109 -17.35 6.53 4.85
C LEU A 109 -17.41 5.22 4.04
N ARG A 110 -18.01 5.23 2.84
CA ARG A 110 -18.01 4.06 1.95
C ARG A 110 -16.60 3.65 1.53
N LEU A 111 -15.75 4.60 1.12
CA LEU A 111 -14.36 4.31 0.76
C LEU A 111 -13.57 3.74 1.93
N LEU A 112 -13.75 4.26 3.15
CA LEU A 112 -13.14 3.69 4.35
C LEU A 112 -13.56 2.25 4.58
N HIS A 113 -14.84 1.92 4.40
CA HIS A 113 -15.34 0.57 4.57
C HIS A 113 -14.77 -0.39 3.52
N THR A 114 -14.79 0.02 2.24
CA THR A 114 -14.17 -0.75 1.16
C THR A 114 -12.69 -0.96 1.41
N GLN A 115 -11.93 0.05 1.84
CA GLN A 115 -10.51 -0.13 2.16
C GLN A 115 -10.26 -1.16 3.27
N ARG A 116 -11.08 -1.12 4.33
CA ARG A 116 -10.98 -2.10 5.43
C ARG A 116 -11.25 -3.52 4.99
N ILE A 117 -12.17 -3.75 4.05
CA ILE A 117 -12.42 -5.09 3.52
C ILE A 117 -11.28 -5.49 2.58
N MET A 118 -10.92 -4.58 1.66
CA MET A 118 -9.94 -4.84 0.62
C MET A 118 -8.54 -5.10 1.18
N ILE A 119 -8.16 -4.57 2.35
CA ILE A 119 -6.87 -4.91 2.96
C ILE A 119 -6.80 -6.37 3.41
N PHE A 120 -7.90 -6.95 3.90
CA PHE A 120 -7.93 -8.37 4.24
C PHE A 120 -7.93 -9.23 2.98
N VAL A 121 -8.70 -8.86 1.96
CA VAL A 121 -8.66 -9.52 0.64
C VAL A 121 -7.26 -9.49 0.07
N TRP A 122 -6.58 -8.34 0.15
CA TRP A 122 -5.21 -8.16 -0.29
C TRP A 122 -4.23 -9.07 0.44
N LEU A 123 -4.31 -9.15 1.78
CA LEU A 123 -3.48 -10.05 2.60
C LEU A 123 -3.69 -11.52 2.22
N TRP A 124 -4.93 -11.94 1.98
CA TRP A 124 -5.22 -13.29 1.52
C TRP A 124 -4.63 -13.57 0.14
N LEU A 125 -4.81 -12.66 -0.81
CA LEU A 125 -4.31 -12.80 -2.18
C LEU A 125 -2.79 -12.84 -2.24
N ILE A 126 -2.10 -11.99 -1.46
CA ILE A 126 -0.64 -11.96 -1.48
C ILE A 126 -0.05 -13.24 -0.88
N ILE A 127 -0.63 -13.76 0.22
CA ILE A 127 -0.16 -14.99 0.84
C ILE A 127 -0.40 -16.19 -0.09
N LEU A 128 -1.64 -16.38 -0.54
CA LEU A 128 -1.98 -17.51 -1.42
C LEU A 128 -1.26 -17.42 -2.77
N GLY A 129 -1.08 -16.21 -3.31
CA GLY A 129 -0.39 -15.99 -4.57
C GLY A 129 1.10 -16.30 -4.52
N HIS A 130 1.78 -16.16 -3.37
CA HIS A 130 3.18 -16.61 -3.24
C HIS A 130 3.30 -18.09 -2.86
N MET A 131 2.23 -18.73 -2.40
CA MET A 131 2.20 -20.16 -2.07
C MET A 131 1.83 -21.07 -3.24
N ALA A 132 1.17 -20.53 -4.27
CA ALA A 132 0.68 -21.25 -5.44
C ALA A 132 1.62 -21.10 -6.64
#